data_AF-A0A1R4HIF3-F1
#
_entry.id   AF-A0A1R4HIF3-F1
#
_cell.length_a   1.000
_cell.length_b   1.000
_cell.length_c   1.000
_cell.angle_alpha   90.00
_cell.angle_beta   90.00
_cell.angle_gamma   90.00
#
_symmetry.space_group_name_H-M   'P 1'
#
loop_
_entity.id
_entity.type
_entity.pdbx_description
1 polymer ?
#
loop_
_entity_poly.entity_id
_entity_poly.type
_entity_poly.pdbx_seq_one_letter_code
_entity_poly.pdbx_strand_id
1 'polypeptide(L)' 'MGKDFLAELLGSVEGITTLQKIKARMSENASIRQYTSKDYLVLYVHQDLEIALLAVKHYQQLYFHM' A
#
# COMPACT_ATOMS: atom_id res chain seq x y z
N MET A 1 1.39 0.61 14.33
CA MET A 1 0.59 0.92 13.12
C MET A 1 1.24 0.21 11.92
N GLY A 2 0.45 -0.29 10.95
CA GLY A 2 0.81 -1.27 9.90
C GLY A 2 2.14 -1.08 9.13
N LYS A 3 2.59 -2.10 8.41
CA LYS A 3 3.91 -2.09 7.73
C LYS A 3 3.91 -1.15 6.51
N ASP A 4 5.08 -0.62 6.15
CA ASP A 4 5.25 0.18 4.93
C ASP A 4 4.98 -0.71 3.70
N PHE A 5 3.98 -0.32 2.92
CA PHE A 5 3.57 -1.04 1.72
C PHE A 5 4.59 -0.88 0.57
N LEU A 6 5.30 0.25 0.54
CA LEU A 6 6.22 0.61 -0.54
C LEU A 6 7.67 0.24 -0.26
N ALA A 7 7.95 -0.31 0.93
CA ALA A 7 9.29 -0.77 1.33
C ALA A 7 9.63 -2.17 0.79
N GLU A 8 8.64 -2.94 0.31
CA GLU A 8 8.91 -4.26 -0.26
C GLU A 8 9.57 -4.14 -1.64
N LEU A 9 10.63 -4.94 -1.85
CA LEU A 9 11.30 -5.04 -3.15
C LEU A 9 10.36 -5.69 -4.16
N LEU A 10 9.94 -4.90 -5.15
CA LEU A 10 9.14 -5.40 -6.27
C LEU A 10 10.05 -6.13 -7.27
N GLY A 11 9.71 -7.38 -7.58
CA GLY A 11 10.47 -8.23 -8.50
C GLY A 11 10.22 -7.97 -9.99
N SER A 12 9.29 -7.09 -10.35
CA SER A 12 8.93 -6.79 -11.74
C SER A 12 9.22 -5.34 -12.13
N VAL A 13 9.62 -5.11 -13.39
CA VAL A 13 9.89 -3.78 -13.95
C VAL A 13 8.66 -2.89 -13.93
N GLU A 14 7.48 -3.46 -14.20
CA GLU A 14 6.18 -2.79 -14.14
C GLU A 14 5.85 -2.33 -12.71
N GLY A 15 6.14 -3.20 -11.73
CA GLY A 15 5.99 -2.89 -10.31
C GLY A 15 6.88 -1.73 -9.90
N ILE A 16 8.17 -1.79 -10.24
CA ILE A 16 9.15 -0.73 -9.94
C ILE A 16 8.72 0.62 -10.56
N THR A 17 8.28 0.61 -11.82
CA THR A 17 7.85 1.83 -12.51
C THR A 17 6.58 2.43 -11.86
N THR A 18 5.64 1.57 -11.46
CA THR A 18 4.42 1.98 -10.78
C THR A 18 4.74 2.57 -9.40
N LEU A 19 5.63 1.94 -8.65
CA LEU A 19 6.13 2.41 -7.37
C LEU A 19 6.76 3.81 -7.47
N GLN A 20 7.61 4.04 -8.46
CA GLN A 20 8.23 5.36 -8.70
C GLN A 20 7.18 6.44 -8.98
N LYS A 21 6.17 6.14 -9.81
CA LYS A 21 5.06 7.08 -10.10
C LYS A 21 4.25 7.42 -8.86
N ILE A 22 4.02 6.46 -7.97
CA ILE A 22 3.33 6.68 -6.70
C ILE A 22 4.18 7.57 -5.81
N LYS A 23 5.47 7.24 -5.61
CA LYS A 23 6.40 8.03 -4.79
C LYS A 23 6.52 9.47 -5.28
N ALA A 24 6.57 9.70 -6.59
CA ALA A 24 6.64 11.04 -7.17
C ALA A 24 5.40 11.92 -6.90
N ARG A 25 4.27 11.33 -6.50
CA ARG A 25 3.02 12.04 -6.16
C ARG A 25 2.82 12.22 -4.66
N MET A 26 3.70 11.64 -3.85
CA MET A 26 3.60 11.68 -2.39
C MET A 26 4.47 12.80 -1.83
N SER A 27 4.01 13.44 -0.75
CA SER A 27 4.85 14.31 0.06
C SER A 27 5.97 13.52 0.72
N GLU A 28 7.11 14.16 0.98
CA GLU A 28 8.29 13.50 1.58
C GLU A 28 8.00 12.85 2.94
N ASN A 29 7.04 13.40 3.70
CA ASN A 29 6.62 12.88 5.01
C ASN A 29 5.44 11.91 4.94
N ALA A 30 4.96 11.56 3.74
CA ALA A 30 3.84 10.64 3.56
C ALA A 30 4.34 9.20 3.37
N SER A 31 3.63 8.24 3.94
CA SER A 31 3.88 6.81 3.75
C SER A 31 2.58 6.07 3.47
N ILE A 32 2.60 5.12 2.52
CA ILE A 32 1.48 4.19 2.35
C ILE A 32 1.74 3.00 3.26
N ARG A 33 0.78 2.71 4.13
CA ARG A 33 0.89 1.63 5.10
C ARG A 33 -0.18 0.59 4.82
N GLN A 34 0.21 -0.66 4.99
CA GLN A 34 -0.71 -1.78 4.97
C GLN A 34 -0.91 -2.36 6.37
N TYR A 35 -2.16 -2.67 6.70
CA TYR A 35 -2.52 -3.42 7.88
C TYR A 35 -3.30 -4.66 7.45
N THR A 36 -2.80 -5.81 7.86
CA THR A 36 -3.40 -7.11 7.55
C THR A 36 -4.10 -7.64 8.80
N SER A 37 -5.41 -7.84 8.68
CA SER A 37 -6.20 -8.64 9.61
C SER A 37 -6.38 -10.04 9.03
N LYS A 38 -7.12 -10.91 9.72
CA LYS A 38 -7.39 -12.31 9.32
C LYS A 38 -8.01 -12.39 7.92
N ASP A 39 -8.95 -11.50 7.62
CA ASP A 39 -9.77 -11.58 6.40
C ASP A 39 -9.62 -10.34 5.50
N TYR A 40 -8.91 -9.32 5.96
CA TYR A 40 -8.85 -8.01 5.32
C TYR A 40 -7.44 -7.46 5.19
N LEU A 41 -7.20 -6.81 4.05
CA LEU A 41 -6.11 -5.89 3.80
C LEU A 41 -6.65 -4.46 3.86
N VAL A 42 -6.06 -3.63 4.72
CA VAL A 42 -6.33 -2.20 4.82
C VAL A 42 -5.12 -1.44 4.30
N LEU A 43 -5.34 -0.52 3.36
CA LEU A 43 -4.35 0.41 2.85
C LEU A 43 -4.73 1.83 3.26
N TYR A 44 -3.78 2.57 3.80
CA TYR A 44 -3.96 3.96 4.20
C TYR A 44 -2.69 4.76 3.98
N VAL A 45 -2.83 6.07 3.74
CA VAL A 45 -1.73 7.03 3.80
C VAL A 45 -1.62 7.52 5.23
N HIS A 46 -0.39 7.58 5.73
CA HIS A 46 -0.04 8.25 6.97
C HIS A 46 0.88 9.42 6.64
N GLN A 47 0.44 10.64 6.96
CA GLN A 47 1.19 11.88 6.75
C GLN A 47 1.13 12.71 8.02
N ASP A 48 2.27 12.90 8.67
CA ASP A 48 2.40 13.61 9.95
C ASP A 48 1.45 13.05 11.04
N LEU A 49 0.31 13.71 11.27
CA LEU A 49 -0.73 13.30 12.24
C LEU A 49 -2.04 12.87 11.58
N GLU A 50 -2.09 12.87 10.24
CA GLU A 50 -3.27 12.52 9.46
C GLU A 50 -3.20 11.10 8.91
N ILE A 51 -4.36 10.44 8.92
CA ILE A 51 -4.56 9.13 8.31
C ILE A 51 -5.67 9.24 7.29
N ALA A 52 -5.35 8.95 6.03
CA ALA A 52 -6.32 8.88 4.95
C ALA A 52 -6.49 7.42 4.48
N LEU A 53 -7.71 6.90 4.56
CA LEU A 53 -8.02 5.55 4.09
C LEU A 53 -7.99 5.50 2.55
N LEU A 54 -7.22 4.56 1.99
CA LEU A 54 -7.16 4.34 0.55
C LEU A 54 -8.08 3.21 0.11
N ALA A 55 -7.98 2.07 0.79
CA ALA A 55 -8.75 0.88 0.44
C ALA A 55 -8.90 -0.07 1.61
N VAL A 56 -10.01 -0.80 1.60
CA VAL A 56 -10.23 -2.00 2.41
C VAL A 56 -10.63 -3.11 1.45
N LYS A 57 -9.90 -4.22 1.47
CA LYS A 57 -10.13 -5.36 0.58
C LYS A 57 -10.22 -6.63 1.40
N HIS A 58 -11.21 -7.46 1.12
CA HIS A 58 -11.29 -8.81 1.67
C HIS A 58 -10.35 -9.73 0.90
N TYR A 59 -9.66 -10.69 1.54
CA TYR A 59 -8.69 -11.54 0.84
C TYR A 59 -9.29 -12.30 -0.34
N GLN A 60 -10.53 -12.77 -0.24
CA GLN A 60 -11.22 -13.44 -1.36
C GLN A 60 -11.34 -12.56 -2.61
N GLN A 61 -11.30 -11.22 -2.48
CA GLN A 61 -11.32 -10.29 -3.61
C GLN A 61 -9.93 -10.11 -4.25
N LEU A 62 -8.87 -10.49 -3.52
CA LEU A 62 -7.49 -10.42 -3.98
C LEU A 62 -7.01 -11.77 -4.54
N TYR A 63 -7.75 -12.85 -4.27
CA TYR A 63 -7.50 -14.15 -4.90
C TYR A 63 -7.87 -14.08 -6.39
N PHE A 64 -6.85 -14.13 -7.23
CA PHE A 64 -7.01 -14.47 -8.65
C PHE A 64 -6.87 -15.99 -8.77
N HIS A 65 -7.91 -16.67 -9.26
CA HIS A 65 -7.76 -18.03 -9.76
C HIS A 65 -6.86 -17.96 -11.01
N MET A 66 -5.70 -18.63 -10.96
CA MET A 66 -4.96 -19.04 -12.15
C MET A 66 -5.49 -20.39 -12.63
#